data_AF-A0A1G0I603-F1
#
_entry.id   AF-A0A1G0I603-F1
#
_cell.length_a   1.000
_cell.length_b   1.000
_cell.length_c   1.000
_cell.angle_alpha   90.00
_cell.angle_beta   90.00
_cell.angle_gamma   90.00
#
_symmetry.space_group_name_H-M   'P 1'
#
loop_
_entity.id
_entity.type
_entity.pdbx_description
1 polymer ?
#
loop_
_entity_poly.entity_id
_entity_poly.type
_entity_poly.pdbx_seq_one_letter_code
_entity_poly.pdbx_strand_id
1 'polypeptide(L)'
;MKTKLPRLTLIQEYEQAPDWMMFAQDTVAAIRSCSIATIERDRWMGIGVPFIKMGHLVRYRKAEIRAWLEKQVAVQSTAQALRSR
;
A
#
# COMPACT_ATOMS: atom_id res chain seq x y z
N MET A 1 -10.98 6.50 -22.87
CA MET A 1 -10.04 7.09 -21.89
C MET A 1 -10.46 6.63 -20.51
N LYS A 2 -9.65 5.90 -19.74
CA LYS A 2 -10.01 5.52 -18.37
C LYS A 2 -9.92 6.77 -17.51
N THR A 3 -11.04 7.36 -17.14
CA THR A 3 -11.10 8.48 -16.20
C THR A 3 -10.51 7.98 -14.88
N LYS A 4 -9.31 8.44 -14.52
CA LYS A 4 -8.74 8.12 -13.22
C LYS A 4 -9.58 8.82 -12.16
N LEU A 5 -10.11 8.05 -11.21
CA LEU A 5 -10.78 8.61 -10.06
C LEU A 5 -9.85 9.61 -9.37
N PRO A 6 -10.37 10.76 -8.89
CA PRO A 6 -9.58 11.71 -8.13
C PRO A 6 -8.93 11.00 -6.94
N ARG A 7 -7.64 11.28 -6.71
CA ARG A 7 -6.86 10.71 -5.61
C ARG A 7 -7.58 10.80 -4.26
N LEU A 8 -8.22 11.94 -3.99
CA LEU A 8 -8.96 12.19 -2.75
C LEU A 8 -10.13 11.23 -2.56
N THR A 9 -10.86 10.91 -3.64
CA THR A 9 -11.98 9.97 -3.59
C THR A 9 -11.51 8.57 -3.19
N LEU A 10 -10.40 8.10 -3.76
CA LEU A 10 -9.82 6.79 -3.42
C LEU A 10 -9.37 6.72 -1.96
N ILE A 11 -8.79 7.81 -1.44
CA ILE A 11 -8.37 7.89 -0.03
C ILE A 11 -9.59 7.89 0.88
N GLN A 12 -10.62 8.67 0.56
CA GLN A 12 -11.85 8.71 1.35
C GLN A 12 -12.55 7.35 1.40
N GLU A 13 -12.65 6.67 0.26
CA GLU A 13 -13.19 5.31 0.18
C GLU A 13 -12.38 4.34 1.05
N TYR A 14 -11.05 4.41 0.97
CA TYR A 14 -10.17 3.61 1.82
C TYR A 14 -10.39 3.86 3.30
N GLU A 15 -10.51 5.12 3.74
CA GLU A 15 -10.70 5.46 5.15
C GLU A 15 -12.03 4.93 5.70
N GLN A 16 -13.13 5.08 4.95
CA GLN A 16 -14.47 4.66 5.38
C GLN A 16 -14.70 3.14 5.30
N ALA A 17 -13.88 2.42 4.53
CA ALA A 17 -14.04 0.98 4.35
C ALA A 17 -13.69 0.15 5.60
N PRO A 18 -14.29 -1.05 5.76
CA PRO A 18 -13.90 -1.98 6.80
C PRO A 18 -12.56 -2.69 6.48
N ASP A 19 -11.90 -3.26 7.49
CA ASP A 19 -10.55 -3.85 7.38
C ASP A 19 -10.45 -5.06 6.43
N TRP A 20 -11.57 -5.76 6.21
CA TRP A 20 -11.67 -6.89 5.28
C TRP A 20 -11.86 -6.45 3.81
N MET A 21 -12.09 -5.16 3.56
CA MET A 21 -12.27 -4.65 2.20
C MET A 21 -10.99 -4.80 1.37
N MET A 22 -11.18 -5.10 0.09
CA MET A 22 -10.12 -5.36 -0.86
C MET A 22 -10.01 -4.25 -1.90
N PHE A 23 -8.85 -3.62 -1.94
CA PHE A 23 -8.54 -2.50 -2.80
C PHE A 23 -7.70 -2.92 -4.01
N ALA A 24 -7.84 -2.16 -5.09
CA ALA A 24 -7.01 -2.29 -6.27
C ALA A 24 -5.70 -1.48 -6.14
N GLN A 25 -4.78 -1.71 -7.07
CA GLN A 25 -3.43 -1.11 -7.07
C GLN A 25 -3.43 0.42 -7.16
N ASP A 26 -4.46 1.00 -7.76
CA ASP A 26 -4.66 2.45 -7.87
C ASP A 26 -4.91 3.10 -6.50
N THR A 27 -5.71 2.45 -5.66
CA THR A 27 -6.02 2.91 -4.31
C THR A 27 -4.78 2.85 -3.43
N VAL A 28 -4.02 1.75 -3.51
CA VAL A 28 -2.74 1.62 -2.78
C VAL A 28 -1.71 2.66 -3.24
N ALA A 29 -1.63 2.91 -4.55
CA ALA A 29 -0.78 3.95 -5.11
C ALA A 29 -1.20 5.36 -4.62
N ALA A 30 -2.51 5.62 -4.53
CA ALA A 30 -3.04 6.84 -3.95
C ALA A 30 -2.64 6.97 -2.47
N ILE A 31 -2.86 5.95 -1.64
CA ILE A 31 -2.50 5.99 -0.21
C ILE A 31 -0.99 6.20 -0.01
N ARG A 32 -0.15 5.45 -0.73
CA ARG A 32 1.33 5.55 -0.64
C ARG A 32 1.93 6.78 -1.32
N SER A 33 1.13 7.63 -1.95
CA SER A 33 1.62 8.80 -2.70
C SER A 33 2.64 8.44 -3.80
N CYS A 34 2.43 7.33 -4.50
CA CYS A 34 3.32 6.85 -5.54
C CYS A 34 2.57 6.49 -6.83
N SER A 35 3.31 6.17 -7.89
CA SER A 35 2.71 5.74 -9.16
C SER A 35 2.33 4.25 -9.12
N ILE A 36 1.34 3.86 -9.93
CA ILE A 36 0.96 2.44 -10.09
C ILE A 36 2.15 1.60 -10.56
N ALA A 37 2.99 2.15 -11.46
CA ALA A 37 4.19 1.48 -11.94
C ALA A 37 5.17 1.16 -10.80
N THR A 38 5.25 2.00 -9.76
CA THR A 38 6.03 1.70 -8.56
C THR A 38 5.44 0.54 -7.77
N ILE A 39 4.11 0.49 -7.60
CA ILE A 39 3.44 -0.66 -6.96
C ILE A 39 3.68 -1.95 -7.74
N GLU A 40 3.61 -1.89 -9.07
CA GLU A 40 3.84 -3.04 -9.94
C GLU A 40 5.29 -3.54 -9.87
N ARG A 41 6.26 -2.62 -9.82
CA ARG A 41 7.69 -2.93 -9.62
C ARG A 41 7.93 -3.58 -8.26
N ASP A 42 7.39 -3.00 -7.19
CA ASP A 42 7.48 -3.54 -5.84
C ASP A 42 6.97 -5.00 -5.82
N ARG A 43 5.83 -5.24 -6.46
CA ARG A 43 5.24 -6.58 -6.62
C ARG A 43 6.17 -7.54 -7.36
N TRP A 44 6.79 -7.12 -8.47
CA TRP A 44 7.72 -7.97 -9.23
C TRP A 44 8.97 -8.33 -8.43
N MET A 45 9.45 -7.40 -7.62
CA MET A 45 10.59 -7.61 -6.74
C MET A 45 10.23 -8.40 -5.47
N GLY A 46 8.94 -8.68 -5.23
CA GLY A 46 8.46 -9.36 -4.03
C GLY A 46 8.55 -8.50 -2.76
N ILE A 47 8.63 -7.16 -2.91
CA ILE A 47 8.70 -6.20 -1.81
C ILE A 47 7.42 -5.39 -1.71
N GLY A 48 7.21 -4.71 -0.57
CA GLY A 48 6.06 -3.82 -0.38
C GLY A 48 4.86 -4.47 0.30
N VAL A 49 3.65 -3.98 -0.01
CA VAL A 49 2.42 -4.41 0.66
C VAL A 49 2.02 -5.82 0.20
N PRO A 50 1.66 -6.73 1.12
CA PRO A 50 1.12 -8.05 0.77
C PRO A 50 -0.07 -7.95 -0.17
N PHE A 51 -0.08 -8.77 -1.22
CA PHE A 51 -1.14 -8.79 -2.23
C PHE A 51 -1.73 -10.18 -2.38
N ILE A 52 -2.98 -10.21 -2.82
CA ILE A 52 -3.73 -11.43 -3.12
C ILE A 52 -4.00 -11.45 -4.61
N LYS A 53 -3.54 -12.52 -5.26
CA LYS A 53 -3.83 -12.76 -6.68
C LYS A 53 -5.18 -13.48 -6.80
N MET A 54 -6.12 -12.86 -7.47
CA MET A 54 -7.45 -13.40 -7.79
C MET A 54 -7.56 -13.56 -9.31
N GLY A 55 -7.00 -14.66 -9.82
CA GLY A 55 -6.89 -14.90 -11.26
C GLY A 55 -5.98 -13.85 -11.93
N HIS A 56 -6.56 -13.03 -12.80
CA HIS A 56 -5.86 -11.94 -13.48
C HIS A 56 -5.82 -10.64 -12.65
N LEU A 57 -6.60 -10.56 -11.58
CA LEU A 57 -6.68 -9.38 -10.72
C LEU A 57 -5.72 -9.48 -9.55
N VAL A 58 -5.18 -8.33 -9.14
CA VAL A 58 -4.42 -8.19 -7.90
C VAL A 58 -5.16 -7.27 -6.96
N ARG A 59 -5.33 -7.74 -5.73
CA ARG A 59 -6.07 -7.04 -4.68
C ARG A 59 -5.23 -6.95 -3.41
N TYR A 60 -5.46 -5.90 -2.64
CA TYR A 60 -4.79 -5.61 -1.39
C TYR A 60 -5.83 -5.48 -0.29
N ARG A 61 -5.66 -6.19 0.82
CA ARG A 61 -6.57 -6.06 1.96
C ARG A 61 -6.23 -4.80 2.75
N LYS A 62 -7.24 -4.06 3.23
CA LYS A 62 -7.04 -2.88 4.07
C LYS A 62 -6.19 -3.18 5.31
N ALA A 63 -6.48 -4.27 6.02
CA ALA A 63 -5.70 -4.69 7.18
C ALA A 63 -4.20 -4.83 6.87
N GLU A 64 -3.86 -5.44 5.74
CA GLU A 64 -2.47 -5.65 5.31
C GLU A 64 -1.79 -4.34 4.88
N ILE A 65 -2.52 -3.46 4.18
CA ILE A 65 -2.04 -2.13 3.80
C ILE A 65 -1.71 -1.32 5.07
N ARG A 66 -2.63 -1.30 6.05
CA ARG A 66 -2.45 -0.62 7.33
C ARG A 66 -1.26 -1.18 8.08
N ALA A 67 -1.19 -2.50 8.28
CA ALA A 67 -0.10 -3.15 8.99
C ALA A 67 1.26 -2.89 8.33
N TRP A 68 1.31 -2.81 6.99
CA TRP A 68 2.53 -2.46 6.27
C TRP A 68 2.93 -0.99 6.51
N LEU A 69 1.97 -0.05 6.44
CA LEU A 69 2.21 1.37 6.70
C LEU A 69 2.72 1.59 8.14
N GLU A 70 2.10 0.96 9.13
CA GLU A 70 2.52 1.03 10.54
C GLU A 70 3.95 0.53 10.73
N LYS A 71 4.32 -0.59 10.08
CA LYS A 71 5.70 -1.11 10.10
C LYS A 71 6.71 -0.14 9.49
N GLN A 72 6.36 0.58 8.43
CA GLN A 72 7.26 1.55 7.80
C GLN A 72 7.52 2.76 8.70
N VAL A 73 6.53 3.20 9.48
CA VAL A 73 6.71 4.31 10.45
C VAL A 73 7.67 3.92 11.57
N ALA A 74 7.66 2.66 12.00
CA ALA A 74 8.55 2.17 13.06
C ALA A 74 10.04 2.15 12.66
N VAL A 75 10.38 2.17 11.37
CA VAL A 75 11.77 2.08 10.87
C VAL A 75 12.42 3.46 10.69
N GLN A 76 11.84 4.52 11.27
CA GLN A 76 12.36 5.90 11.16
C GLN A 76 13.55 6.24 12.10
N SER A 77 14.21 5.26 12.73
CA SER A 77 15.42 5.53 13.53
C SER A 77 16.58 4.59 13.20
N THR A 78 17.31 4.92 12.14
CA THR A 78 18.67 4.40 11.89
C THR A 78 19.72 5.01 12.83
N ALA A 79 19.36 5.99 13.68
CA ALA A 79 20.26 6.58 14.65
C ALA A 79 20.45 5.72 15.93
N GLN A 80 19.60 4.71 16.17
CA GLN A 80 19.61 3.91 17.41
C GLN A 80 20.29 2.53 17.28
N ALA A 81 20.97 2.23 16.18
CA ALA A 81 21.68 0.95 16.01
C ALA A 81 23.18 1.01 16.35
N LEU A 82 23.70 2.15 16.80
CA LEU A 82 25.14 2.37 16.93
C LEU A 82 25.59 2.87 18.31
N ARG A 83 24.99 2.37 19.41
CA ARG A 83 25.49 2.64 20.78
C ARG A 83 25.28 1.47 21.72
N SER A 84 26.01 0.38 21.50
CA SER A 84 26.28 -0.63 22.54
C SER A 84 27.59 -1.32 22.21
N ARG A 85 28.70 -0.70 22.63
CA ARG A 85 29.99 -1.35 22.89
C ARG A 85 30.42 -0.93 24.29
#